data_AF-A0A3A8G9D6-F1
#
_entry.id   AF-A0A3A8G9D6-F1
#
_cell.length_a   1.000
_cell.length_b   1.000
_cell.length_c   1.000
_cell.angle_alpha   90.00
_cell.angle_beta   90.00
_cell.angle_gamma   90.00
#
_symmetry.space_group_name_H-M   'P 1'
#
loop_
_entity.id
_entity.type
_entity.pdbx_description
1 polymer ?
#
loop_
_entity_poly.entity_id
_entity_poly.type
_entity_poly.pdbx_seq_one_letter_code
_entity_poly.pdbx_strand_id
1 'polypeptide(L)'
;MPRASTAGQMHLHPSQAQEALLISGILGSPMGTTHAIPKNIHRFWTGGPMSPAVVDELISDGLRAKRAGWTCHLWYSDEVERVLDSHLEGAIAKTKGVFIFSKRPQAPEDKRPLRAIQRRRLEQAGFRVLAIERLDSGGWLTKLASRAGHSALAGIWDDVKYFSDLARLLYLYFVGGIHMDVDISLGDMDLTQQYFHNDPAGQVPLMGSLLRDQRDALIPKLRYLKRIRQQSLLTQEEYDEYREALRAAVTKGVNAAGMLNALIGSRGGTTHLKDAIAEYRRRTDGTGDFITGMGLAPILLLGSARAGNLDQALKWTVPPYLVRLDPDTEESNL
;
A
#
# COMPACT_ATOMS: atom_id res chain seq x y z
N MET A 1 -41.87 29.66 30.65
CA MET A 1 -40.44 29.73 30.31
C MET A 1 -40.27 29.29 28.87
N PRO A 2 -39.83 30.15 27.95
CA PRO A 2 -39.57 29.74 26.58
C PRO A 2 -38.37 28.79 26.58
N ARG A 3 -38.49 27.61 25.96
CA ARG A 3 -37.34 26.76 25.64
C ARG A 3 -36.42 27.59 24.75
N ALA A 4 -35.17 27.75 25.18
CA ALA A 4 -34.14 28.31 24.31
C ALA A 4 -34.14 27.50 23.01
N SER A 5 -34.38 28.19 21.91
CA SER A 5 -34.12 27.69 20.56
C SER A 5 -32.65 27.24 20.55
N THR A 6 -32.41 25.93 20.50
CA THR A 6 -31.11 25.40 20.12
C THR A 6 -30.92 25.76 18.65
N ALA A 7 -30.40 26.96 18.40
CA ALA A 7 -29.73 27.24 17.14
C ALA A 7 -28.80 26.05 16.89
N GLY A 8 -29.03 25.33 15.78
CA GLY A 8 -28.36 24.06 15.51
C GLY A 8 -26.86 24.22 15.71
N GLN A 9 -26.30 23.49 16.67
CA GLN A 9 -24.88 23.56 16.95
C GLN A 9 -24.13 23.10 15.70
N MET A 10 -23.34 24.01 15.14
CA MET A 10 -22.48 23.73 13.99
C MET A 10 -21.09 23.35 14.50
N HIS A 11 -20.50 22.35 13.88
CA HIS A 11 -19.15 21.87 14.15
C HIS A 11 -18.26 22.12 12.95
N LEU A 12 -17.01 22.51 13.17
CA LEU A 12 -16.03 22.50 12.09
C LEU A 12 -15.73 21.03 11.72
N HIS A 13 -15.63 20.76 10.42
CA HIS A 13 -15.19 19.43 9.99
C HIS A 13 -13.78 19.16 10.53
N PRO A 14 -13.52 18.00 11.14
CA PRO A 14 -12.20 17.71 11.72
C PRO A 14 -11.07 17.75 10.69
N SER A 15 -10.03 18.53 11.00
CA SER A 15 -8.72 18.39 10.34
C SER A 15 -8.11 17.01 10.62
N GLN A 16 -7.18 16.55 9.79
CA GLN A 16 -6.52 15.25 10.00
C GLN A 16 -5.89 15.13 11.40
N ALA A 17 -5.35 16.22 11.96
CA ALA A 17 -4.81 16.21 13.32
C ALA A 17 -5.90 16.01 14.39
N GLN A 18 -7.07 16.62 14.22
CA GLN A 18 -8.23 16.40 15.11
C GLN A 18 -8.79 14.99 14.94
N GLU A 19 -8.82 14.45 13.73
CA GLU A 19 -9.21 13.06 13.49
C GLU A 19 -8.27 12.07 14.16
N ALA A 20 -6.96 12.31 14.13
CA ALA A 20 -6.00 11.48 14.83
C ALA A 20 -6.30 11.40 16.35
N LEU A 21 -6.77 12.50 16.95
CA LEU A 21 -7.24 12.51 18.35
C LEU A 21 -8.55 11.72 18.53
N LEU A 22 -9.49 11.82 17.60
CA LEU A 22 -10.72 11.02 17.62
C LEU A 22 -10.42 9.53 17.48
N ILE A 23 -9.55 9.14 16.55
CA ILE A 23 -9.05 7.78 16.34
C ILE A 23 -8.39 7.28 17.62
N SER A 24 -7.54 8.09 18.25
CA SER A 24 -6.92 7.75 19.54
C SER A 24 -7.95 7.44 20.62
N GLY A 25 -8.98 8.28 20.74
CA GLY A 25 -10.09 8.07 21.68
C GLY A 25 -10.92 6.82 21.39
N ILE A 26 -11.13 6.48 20.11
CA ILE A 26 -11.83 5.25 19.70
C ILE A 26 -11.02 4.01 20.05
N LEU A 27 -9.70 4.04 19.84
CA LEU A 27 -8.80 2.91 20.12
C LEU A 27 -8.52 2.73 21.61
N GLY A 28 -8.68 3.81 22.40
CA GLY A 28 -8.15 3.85 23.77
C GLY A 28 -6.61 3.77 23.79
N SER A 29 -5.96 4.26 22.74
CA SER A 29 -4.50 4.23 22.56
C SER A 29 -4.02 5.54 21.96
N PRO A 30 -2.94 6.17 22.48
CA PRO A 30 -2.40 7.40 21.93
C PRO A 30 -1.89 7.20 20.49
N MET A 31 -2.00 8.24 19.67
CA MET A 31 -1.25 8.33 18.42
C MET A 31 0.22 8.63 18.73
N GLY A 32 1.11 8.10 17.89
CA GLY A 32 2.55 8.24 18.06
C GLY A 32 3.09 9.64 17.88
N THR A 33 4.16 9.96 18.59
CA THR A 33 4.90 11.23 18.45
C THR A 33 6.43 11.09 18.49
N THR A 34 6.94 9.90 18.81
CA THR A 34 8.38 9.69 19.08
C THR A 34 9.13 9.09 17.90
N HIS A 35 8.56 8.07 17.25
CA HIS A 35 9.25 7.27 16.23
C HIS A 35 8.81 7.69 14.83
N ALA A 36 9.45 8.72 14.30
CA ALA A 36 9.11 9.31 13.01
C ALA A 36 9.27 8.32 11.84
N ILE A 37 8.29 8.31 10.96
CA ILE A 37 8.30 7.59 9.68
C ILE A 37 8.88 8.51 8.61
N PRO A 38 9.96 8.13 7.90
CA PRO A 38 10.54 8.97 6.85
C PRO A 38 9.51 9.43 5.81
N LYS A 39 9.70 10.64 5.26
CA LYS A 39 8.83 11.22 4.21
C LYS A 39 9.04 10.56 2.83
N ASN A 40 8.92 9.24 2.79
CA ASN A 40 8.98 8.44 1.57
C ASN A 40 7.63 7.75 1.38
N ILE A 41 7.14 7.77 0.14
CA ILE A 41 6.00 6.99 -0.31
C ILE A 41 6.51 5.93 -1.27
N HIS A 42 6.11 4.69 -1.07
CA HIS A 42 6.54 3.56 -1.89
C HIS A 42 5.34 2.91 -2.58
N ARG A 43 5.57 2.49 -3.82
CA ARG A 43 4.71 1.67 -4.65
C ARG A 43 5.53 0.52 -5.19
N PHE A 44 4.90 -0.63 -5.47
CA PHE A 44 5.54 -1.74 -6.17
C PHE A 44 4.70 -2.16 -7.37
N TRP A 45 5.31 -2.24 -8.55
CA TRP A 45 4.67 -2.75 -9.75
C TRP A 45 5.68 -3.38 -10.70
N THR A 46 5.44 -4.64 -11.08
CA THR A 46 6.34 -5.41 -11.94
C THR A 46 5.58 -6.20 -12.99
N GLY A 47 6.23 -6.46 -14.13
CA GLY A 47 5.68 -7.28 -15.21
C GLY A 47 5.10 -6.44 -16.34
N GLY A 48 3.79 -6.15 -16.30
CA GLY A 48 3.09 -5.42 -17.37
C GLY A 48 3.04 -3.90 -17.19
N PRO A 49 2.48 -3.16 -18.16
CA PRO A 49 2.07 -1.77 -17.94
C PRO A 49 0.90 -1.68 -16.95
N MET A 50 0.78 -0.54 -16.26
CA MET A 50 -0.40 -0.19 -15.45
C MET A 50 -1.55 0.30 -16.33
N SER A 51 -2.77 0.36 -15.79
CA SER A 51 -3.87 1.04 -16.47
C SER A 51 -3.59 2.55 -16.60
N PRO A 52 -4.14 3.25 -17.61
CA PRO A 52 -3.97 4.70 -17.74
C PRO A 52 -4.43 5.47 -16.50
N ALA A 53 -5.58 5.09 -15.90
CA ALA A 53 -6.12 5.73 -14.70
C ALA A 53 -5.13 5.69 -13.53
N VAL A 54 -4.60 4.51 -13.21
CA VAL A 54 -3.59 4.34 -12.14
C VAL A 54 -2.35 5.20 -12.41
N VAL A 55 -1.89 5.29 -13.67
CA VAL A 55 -0.73 6.13 -13.99
C VAL A 55 -1.01 7.62 -13.77
N ASP A 56 -2.20 8.09 -14.15
CA ASP A 56 -2.58 9.49 -13.98
C ASP A 56 -2.74 9.86 -12.50
N GLU A 57 -3.30 8.96 -11.68
CA GLU A 57 -3.35 9.13 -10.22
C GLU A 57 -1.96 9.16 -9.59
N LEU A 58 -1.09 8.22 -9.94
CA LEU A 58 0.28 8.20 -9.45
C LEU A 58 1.04 9.47 -9.86
N ILE A 59 0.83 9.99 -11.06
CA ILE A 59 1.42 11.28 -11.48
C ILE A 59 0.94 12.42 -10.57
N SER A 60 -0.36 12.49 -10.28
CA SER A 60 -0.94 13.48 -9.37
C SER A 60 -0.32 13.40 -7.97
N ASP A 61 -0.23 12.18 -7.43
CA ASP A 61 0.38 11.89 -6.14
C ASP A 61 1.86 12.29 -6.10
N GLY A 62 2.62 11.96 -7.15
CA GLY A 62 4.03 12.33 -7.27
C GLY A 62 4.26 13.84 -7.23
N LEU A 63 3.48 14.60 -8.01
CA LEU A 63 3.56 16.06 -8.03
C LEU A 63 3.20 16.67 -6.67
N ARG A 64 2.18 16.13 -6.00
CA ARG A 64 1.74 16.60 -4.68
C ARG A 64 2.75 16.29 -3.59
N ALA A 65 3.27 15.07 -3.57
CA ALA A 65 4.33 14.63 -2.66
C ALA A 65 5.61 15.45 -2.83
N LYS A 66 6.07 15.63 -4.08
CA LYS A 66 7.26 16.44 -4.38
C LYS A 66 7.13 17.86 -3.86
N ARG A 67 5.99 18.51 -4.07
CA ARG A 67 5.72 19.87 -3.54
C ARG A 67 5.74 19.93 -2.01
N ALA A 68 5.32 18.87 -1.34
CA ALA A 68 5.30 18.76 0.12
C ALA A 68 6.63 18.24 0.72
N GLY A 69 7.68 18.05 -0.11
CA GLY A 69 8.98 17.57 0.34
C GLY A 69 9.04 16.06 0.61
N TRP A 70 8.09 15.28 0.08
CA TRP A 70 8.11 13.82 0.12
C TRP A 70 8.77 13.25 -1.13
N THR A 71 9.38 12.05 -0.99
CA THR A 71 9.95 11.30 -2.11
C THR A 71 9.09 10.09 -2.44
N CYS A 72 8.55 10.05 -3.66
CA CYS A 72 7.85 8.87 -4.16
C CYS A 72 8.82 7.88 -4.81
N HIS A 73 8.64 6.59 -4.56
CA HIS A 73 9.40 5.51 -5.17
C HIS A 73 8.45 4.53 -5.86
N LEU A 74 8.76 4.19 -7.11
CA LEU A 74 8.16 3.06 -7.80
C LEU A 74 9.22 1.96 -7.87
N TRP A 75 9.02 0.93 -7.07
CA TRP A 75 9.83 -0.27 -7.12
C TRP A 75 9.28 -1.25 -8.15
N TYR A 76 10.17 -1.97 -8.83
CA TYR A 76 9.81 -3.06 -9.73
C TYR A 76 10.85 -4.17 -9.61
N SER A 77 10.62 -5.35 -10.20
CA SER A 77 11.63 -6.39 -10.30
C SER A 77 12.16 -6.48 -11.71
N ASP A 78 13.46 -6.17 -11.86
CA ASP A 78 14.17 -6.26 -13.15
C ASP A 78 14.23 -7.73 -13.59
N GLU A 79 14.38 -8.66 -12.65
CA GLU A 79 14.51 -10.09 -12.93
C GLU A 79 13.17 -10.75 -13.30
N VAL A 80 12.06 -10.42 -12.62
CA VAL A 80 10.72 -10.87 -13.04
C VAL A 80 10.44 -10.41 -14.47
N GLU A 81 10.70 -9.13 -14.76
CA GLU A 81 10.50 -8.58 -16.11
C GLU A 81 11.43 -9.21 -17.13
N ARG A 82 12.69 -9.45 -16.80
CA ARG A 82 13.64 -10.14 -17.70
C ARG A 82 13.13 -11.52 -18.10
N VAL A 83 12.61 -12.31 -17.14
CA VAL A 83 12.04 -13.65 -17.43
C VAL A 83 10.84 -13.54 -18.37
N LEU A 84 9.90 -12.63 -18.09
CA LEU A 84 8.71 -12.42 -18.90
C LEU A 84 9.05 -11.92 -20.32
N ASP A 85 9.93 -10.93 -20.41
CA ASP A 85 10.35 -10.32 -21.67
C ASP A 85 11.14 -11.31 -22.53
N SER A 86 11.98 -12.17 -21.93
CA SER A 86 12.72 -13.22 -22.66
C SER A 86 11.75 -14.24 -23.31
N HIS A 87 10.67 -14.58 -22.63
CA HIS A 87 9.63 -15.45 -23.19
C HIS A 87 8.91 -14.77 -24.36
N LEU A 88 8.55 -13.49 -24.21
CA LEU A 88 7.93 -12.68 -25.26
C LEU A 88 8.83 -12.59 -26.50
N GLU A 89 10.13 -12.37 -26.33
CA GLU A 89 11.10 -12.33 -27.43
C GLU A 89 11.15 -13.64 -28.20
N GLY A 90 11.17 -14.78 -27.49
CA GLY A 90 11.07 -16.10 -28.11
C GLY A 90 9.76 -16.28 -28.90
N ALA A 91 8.64 -15.78 -28.38
CA ALA A 91 7.35 -15.82 -29.08
C ALA A 91 7.33 -14.91 -30.33
N ILE A 92 7.89 -13.70 -30.25
CA ILE A 92 8.04 -12.79 -31.39
C ILE A 92 8.94 -13.42 -32.46
N ALA A 93 10.08 -14.00 -32.08
CA ALA A 93 11.01 -14.63 -33.00
C ALA A 93 10.34 -15.76 -33.81
N LYS A 94 9.49 -16.56 -33.17
CA LYS A 94 8.71 -17.61 -33.85
C LYS A 94 7.81 -17.05 -34.96
N THR A 95 7.35 -15.80 -34.88
CA THR A 95 6.48 -15.20 -35.92
C THR A 95 7.24 -14.66 -37.13
N LYS A 96 8.56 -14.46 -37.00
CA LYS A 96 9.44 -13.90 -38.05
C LYS A 96 10.01 -14.96 -39.01
N GLY A 97 9.74 -16.24 -38.77
CA GLY A 97 10.20 -17.34 -39.62
C GLY A 97 9.58 -17.38 -41.02
N VAL A 98 10.14 -18.24 -41.88
CA VAL A 98 9.60 -18.55 -43.22
C VAL A 98 8.55 -19.66 -43.07
N PHE A 99 7.34 -19.41 -43.57
CA PHE A 99 6.22 -20.34 -43.48
C PHE A 99 5.77 -20.74 -44.89
N ILE A 100 6.21 -21.91 -45.35
CA ILE A 100 5.97 -22.37 -46.74
C ILE A 100 4.67 -23.19 -46.83
N PHE A 101 4.32 -23.96 -45.80
CA PHE A 101 3.15 -24.87 -45.79
C PHE A 101 2.25 -24.72 -44.55
N SER A 102 2.42 -23.65 -43.77
CA SER A 102 1.66 -23.42 -42.53
C SER A 102 1.28 -21.96 -42.37
N LYS A 103 0.21 -21.68 -41.63
CA LYS A 103 -0.21 -20.30 -41.32
C LYS A 103 0.82 -19.65 -40.39
N ARG A 104 1.26 -18.43 -40.70
CA ARG A 104 2.09 -17.62 -39.79
C ARG A 104 1.31 -17.38 -38.49
N PRO A 105 1.90 -17.65 -37.30
CA PRO A 105 1.26 -17.36 -36.02
C PRO A 105 1.12 -15.85 -35.82
N GLN A 106 0.08 -15.44 -35.10
CA GLN A 106 -0.14 -14.04 -34.75
C GLN A 106 0.99 -13.56 -33.83
N ALA A 107 1.55 -12.38 -34.13
CA ALA A 107 2.55 -11.76 -33.28
C ALA A 107 1.91 -11.39 -31.92
N PRO A 108 2.56 -11.74 -30.79
CA PRO A 108 2.10 -11.28 -29.50
C PRO A 108 2.24 -9.76 -29.40
N GLU A 109 1.38 -9.13 -28.61
CA GLU A 109 1.45 -7.68 -28.37
C GLU A 109 2.67 -7.35 -27.50
N ASP A 110 3.55 -6.47 -27.98
CA ASP A 110 4.72 -6.00 -27.22
C ASP A 110 4.37 -4.76 -26.38
N LYS A 111 4.13 -4.97 -25.08
CA LYS A 111 3.75 -3.92 -24.13
C LYS A 111 4.94 -3.24 -23.44
N ARG A 112 6.18 -3.65 -23.73
CA ARG A 112 7.39 -3.08 -23.11
C ARG A 112 7.56 -1.58 -23.40
N PRO A 113 7.27 -1.06 -24.62
CA PRO A 113 7.33 0.38 -24.88
C PRO A 113 6.36 1.18 -24.02
N LEU A 114 5.14 0.68 -23.80
CA LEU A 114 4.15 1.33 -22.95
C LEU A 114 4.63 1.38 -21.49
N ARG A 115 5.11 0.26 -20.95
CA ARG A 115 5.71 0.17 -19.60
C ARG A 115 6.85 1.20 -19.42
N ALA A 116 7.73 1.33 -20.41
CA ALA A 116 8.82 2.30 -20.40
C ALA A 116 8.36 3.77 -20.49
N ILE A 117 7.30 4.05 -21.25
CA ILE A 117 6.68 5.39 -21.30
C ILE A 117 6.07 5.75 -19.95
N GLN A 118 5.33 4.82 -19.33
CA GLN A 118 4.71 5.05 -18.01
C GLN A 118 5.76 5.36 -16.93
N ARG A 119 6.85 4.60 -16.88
CA ARG A 119 7.97 4.88 -15.95
C ARG A 119 8.56 6.27 -16.15
N ARG A 120 8.84 6.67 -17.39
CA ARG A 120 9.36 8.01 -17.69
C ARG A 120 8.40 9.12 -17.26
N ARG A 121 7.08 8.93 -17.47
CA ARG A 121 6.07 9.89 -16.99
C ARG A 121 6.09 10.03 -15.46
N LEU A 122 6.24 8.90 -14.74
CA LEU A 122 6.32 8.92 -13.27
C LEU A 122 7.61 9.59 -12.78
N GLU A 123 8.75 9.35 -13.44
CA GLU A 123 10.01 10.05 -13.13
C GLU A 123 9.87 11.57 -13.30
N GLN A 124 9.23 12.01 -14.39
CA GLN A 124 8.92 13.42 -14.63
C GLN A 124 8.01 14.01 -13.53
N ALA A 125 7.09 13.20 -12.99
CA ALA A 125 6.21 13.56 -11.88
C ALA A 125 6.92 13.57 -10.51
N GLY A 126 8.19 13.12 -10.43
CA GLY A 126 8.98 13.13 -9.21
C GLY A 126 9.18 11.76 -8.53
N PHE A 127 8.76 10.66 -9.17
CA PHE A 127 9.09 9.33 -8.68
C PHE A 127 10.57 9.00 -8.91
N ARG A 128 11.14 8.23 -7.99
CA ARG A 128 12.34 7.43 -8.22
C ARG A 128 11.90 6.03 -8.66
N VAL A 129 12.22 5.65 -9.89
CA VAL A 129 11.89 4.32 -10.42
C VAL A 129 13.11 3.41 -10.28
N LEU A 130 12.99 2.34 -9.49
CA LEU A 130 14.15 1.54 -9.06
C LEU A 130 13.84 0.04 -9.08
N ALA A 131 14.79 -0.76 -9.53
CA ALA A 131 14.76 -2.21 -9.37
C ALA A 131 14.94 -2.59 -7.89
N ILE A 132 14.09 -3.47 -7.37
CA ILE A 132 14.12 -3.94 -5.98
C ILE A 132 15.39 -4.74 -5.68
N GLU A 133 15.96 -5.37 -6.71
CA GLU A 133 17.22 -6.12 -6.64
C GLU A 133 18.39 -5.25 -6.17
N ARG A 134 18.29 -3.91 -6.27
CA ARG A 134 19.30 -2.99 -5.71
C ARG A 134 19.40 -3.04 -4.18
N LEU A 135 18.38 -3.58 -3.50
CA LEU A 135 18.38 -3.75 -2.05
C LEU A 135 19.01 -5.08 -1.60
N ASP A 136 19.38 -5.96 -2.54
CA ASP A 136 20.00 -7.24 -2.25
C ASP A 136 21.39 -7.36 -2.89
N SER A 137 22.43 -7.53 -2.08
CA SER A 137 23.78 -7.83 -2.54
C SER A 137 24.09 -9.34 -2.59
N GLY A 138 23.20 -10.19 -2.07
CA GLY A 138 23.42 -11.63 -1.92
C GLY A 138 22.83 -12.51 -3.03
N GLY A 139 22.12 -11.92 -3.99
CA GLY A 139 21.50 -12.60 -5.13
C GLY A 139 20.36 -13.55 -4.78
N TRP A 140 19.92 -13.59 -3.51
CA TRP A 140 18.79 -14.43 -3.08
C TRP A 140 17.48 -13.86 -3.62
N LEU A 141 17.35 -12.53 -3.65
CA LEU A 141 16.18 -11.84 -4.18
C LEU A 141 16.04 -12.07 -5.69
N THR A 142 17.16 -12.03 -6.43
CA THR A 142 17.18 -12.36 -7.86
C THR A 142 16.71 -13.80 -8.11
N LYS A 143 17.19 -14.78 -7.33
CA LYS A 143 16.73 -16.18 -7.47
C LYS A 143 15.22 -16.29 -7.24
N LEU A 144 14.71 -15.63 -6.22
CA LEU A 144 13.28 -15.65 -5.90
C LEU A 144 12.44 -14.93 -6.96
N ALA A 145 12.90 -13.77 -7.43
CA ALA A 145 12.28 -13.01 -8.53
C ALA A 145 12.21 -13.86 -9.81
N SER A 146 13.29 -14.57 -10.13
CA SER A 146 13.34 -15.48 -11.28
C SER A 146 12.27 -16.55 -11.18
N ARG A 147 12.12 -17.16 -9.99
CA ARG A 147 11.06 -18.16 -9.72
C ARG A 147 9.67 -17.57 -9.90
N ALA A 148 9.39 -16.40 -9.32
CA ALA A 148 8.11 -15.71 -9.49
C ALA A 148 7.80 -15.42 -10.97
N GLY A 149 8.81 -15.01 -11.75
CA GLY A 149 8.69 -14.81 -13.19
C GLY A 149 8.32 -16.08 -13.96
N HIS A 150 8.95 -17.22 -13.62
CA HIS A 150 8.62 -18.50 -14.25
C HIS A 150 7.22 -19.00 -13.86
N SER A 151 6.81 -18.81 -12.59
CA SER A 151 5.45 -19.09 -12.14
C SER A 151 4.41 -18.27 -12.92
N ALA A 152 4.69 -16.98 -13.15
CA ALA A 152 3.82 -16.11 -13.95
C ALA A 152 3.70 -16.58 -15.41
N LEU A 153 4.78 -17.08 -16.03
CA LEU A 153 4.73 -17.70 -17.36
C LEU A 153 3.84 -18.95 -17.41
N ALA A 154 3.73 -19.68 -16.29
CA ALA A 154 2.81 -20.80 -16.12
C ALA A 154 1.38 -20.38 -15.76
N GLY A 155 1.09 -19.07 -15.70
CA GLY A 155 -0.20 -18.52 -15.29
C GLY A 155 -0.41 -18.40 -13.78
N ILE A 156 0.60 -18.73 -12.97
CA ILE A 156 0.56 -18.68 -11.50
C ILE A 156 1.07 -17.31 -11.04
N TRP A 157 0.17 -16.33 -11.03
CA TRP A 157 0.49 -14.95 -10.65
C TRP A 157 0.59 -14.71 -9.14
N ASP A 158 0.14 -15.66 -8.32
CA ASP A 158 0.17 -15.50 -6.86
C ASP A 158 1.59 -15.41 -6.31
N ASP A 159 2.56 -16.11 -6.91
CA ASP A 159 3.97 -15.99 -6.53
C ASP A 159 4.53 -14.57 -6.76
N VAL A 160 4.05 -13.87 -7.80
CA VAL A 160 4.40 -12.45 -8.03
C VAL A 160 3.78 -11.55 -6.97
N LYS A 161 2.54 -11.86 -6.52
CA LYS A 161 1.90 -11.13 -5.42
C LYS A 161 2.65 -11.34 -4.11
N TYR A 162 3.02 -12.58 -3.79
CA TYR A 162 3.80 -12.89 -2.59
C TYR A 162 5.22 -12.32 -2.65
N PHE A 163 5.81 -12.22 -3.84
CA PHE A 163 7.05 -11.47 -4.03
C PHE A 163 6.87 -9.97 -3.75
N SER A 164 5.75 -9.37 -4.18
CA SER A 164 5.39 -7.99 -3.81
C SER A 164 5.21 -7.82 -2.30
N ASP A 165 4.66 -8.82 -1.60
CA ASP A 165 4.56 -8.83 -0.13
C ASP A 165 5.95 -8.78 0.53
N LEU A 166 6.95 -9.48 -0.02
CA LEU A 166 8.33 -9.36 0.44
C LEU A 166 8.95 -8.00 0.08
N ALA A 167 8.77 -7.54 -1.16
CA ALA A 167 9.36 -6.30 -1.65
C ALA A 167 9.00 -5.13 -0.74
N ARG A 168 7.74 -5.04 -0.28
CA ARG A 168 7.31 -3.99 0.64
C ARG A 168 7.97 -4.02 1.99
N LEU A 169 8.28 -5.20 2.52
CA LEU A 169 9.06 -5.30 3.76
C LEU A 169 10.50 -4.83 3.53
N LEU A 170 11.12 -5.19 2.41
CA LEU A 170 12.50 -4.85 2.10
C LEU A 170 12.71 -3.33 1.99
N TYR A 171 11.99 -2.62 1.13
CA TYR A 171 12.22 -1.17 1.02
C TYR A 171 11.79 -0.41 2.26
N LEU A 172 10.78 -0.87 3.02
CA LEU A 172 10.46 -0.24 4.30
C LEU A 172 11.55 -0.48 5.35
N TYR A 173 12.19 -1.64 5.34
CA TYR A 173 13.31 -1.92 6.24
C TYR A 173 14.56 -1.11 5.87
N PHE A 174 14.89 -0.98 4.59
CA PHE A 174 16.11 -0.28 4.16
C PHE A 174 15.96 1.24 4.06
N VAL A 175 14.80 1.72 3.62
CA VAL A 175 14.55 3.13 3.31
C VAL A 175 13.59 3.77 4.32
N GLY A 176 12.61 3.01 4.81
CA GLY A 176 11.51 3.53 5.64
C GLY A 176 10.57 4.43 4.85
N GLY A 177 9.35 4.61 5.35
CA GLY A 177 8.30 5.37 4.67
C GLY A 177 6.95 4.68 4.76
N ILE A 178 6.12 4.92 3.76
CA ILE A 178 4.76 4.37 3.66
C ILE A 178 4.63 3.63 2.34
N HIS A 179 4.46 2.31 2.41
CA HIS A 179 3.94 1.50 1.32
C HIS A 179 2.45 1.76 1.15
N MET A 180 2.03 1.93 -0.11
CA MET A 180 0.64 1.70 -0.49
C MET A 180 0.65 1.00 -1.85
N ASP A 181 -0.41 0.28 -2.17
CA ASP A 181 -0.54 -0.28 -3.51
C ASP A 181 -0.74 0.82 -4.57
N VAL A 182 -0.53 0.46 -5.84
CA VAL A 182 -0.63 1.40 -6.97
C VAL A 182 -2.05 1.92 -7.21
N ASP A 183 -3.06 1.17 -6.78
CA ASP A 183 -4.49 1.47 -6.86
C ASP A 183 -5.02 2.03 -5.53
N ILE A 184 -4.16 2.73 -4.78
CA ILE A 184 -4.57 3.56 -3.63
C ILE A 184 -3.94 4.93 -3.80
N SER A 185 -4.79 5.92 -4.02
CA SER A 185 -4.40 7.33 -4.06
C SER A 185 -4.13 7.86 -2.65
N LEU A 186 -3.24 8.86 -2.56
CA LEU A 186 -3.02 9.62 -1.33
C LEU A 186 -4.25 10.41 -0.86
N GLY A 187 -5.33 10.48 -1.64
CA GLY A 187 -6.57 11.18 -1.27
C GLY A 187 -6.33 12.61 -0.81
N ASP A 188 -6.76 13.01 0.39
CA ASP A 188 -6.40 14.30 1.02
C ASP A 188 -5.45 14.17 2.22
N MET A 189 -4.66 13.09 2.27
CA MET A 189 -3.62 12.92 3.27
C MET A 189 -2.74 14.18 3.39
N ASP A 190 -2.60 14.69 4.60
CA ASP A 190 -1.84 15.93 4.87
C ASP A 190 -0.33 15.68 4.84
N LEU A 191 0.25 15.90 3.66
CA LEU A 191 1.68 15.74 3.40
C LEU A 191 2.55 16.83 4.05
N THR A 192 1.98 17.87 4.65
CA THR A 192 2.78 18.87 5.37
C THR A 192 3.28 18.31 6.71
N GLN A 193 2.55 17.35 7.28
CA GLN A 193 2.82 16.78 8.59
C GLN A 193 3.93 15.70 8.57
N GLN A 194 4.39 15.36 9.78
CA GLN A 194 5.26 14.22 10.05
C GLN A 194 4.41 13.12 10.70
N TYR A 195 4.59 11.88 10.25
CA TYR A 195 3.89 10.72 10.82
C TYR A 195 4.83 9.87 11.67
N PHE A 196 4.26 9.08 12.57
CA PHE A 196 4.98 8.33 13.58
C PHE A 196 4.37 6.93 13.77
N HIS A 197 5.16 5.99 14.30
CA HIS A 197 4.60 4.75 14.85
C HIS A 197 3.79 5.06 16.11
N ASN A 198 2.63 4.42 16.27
CA ASN A 198 1.84 4.53 17.50
C ASN A 198 2.42 3.67 18.64
N ASP A 199 3.20 2.64 18.31
CA ASP A 199 3.89 1.82 19.30
C ASP A 199 5.01 2.62 20.00
N PRO A 200 4.99 2.72 21.35
CA PRO A 200 6.04 3.39 22.12
C PRO A 200 7.46 2.86 21.88
N ALA A 201 7.63 1.60 21.46
CA ALA A 201 8.93 1.03 21.12
C ALA A 201 9.33 1.26 19.64
N GLY A 202 8.40 1.76 18.82
CA GLY A 202 8.62 2.02 17.39
C GLY A 202 8.95 0.76 16.60
N GLN A 203 8.34 -0.37 16.97
CA GLN A 203 8.54 -1.67 16.34
C GLN A 203 7.32 -2.13 15.55
N VAL A 204 6.09 -1.86 16.04
CA VAL A 204 4.87 -2.25 15.34
C VAL A 204 4.55 -1.27 14.20
N PRO A 205 4.60 -1.72 12.92
CA PRO A 205 4.29 -0.87 11.78
C PRO A 205 2.82 -0.43 11.76
N LEU A 206 2.55 0.69 11.09
CA LEU A 206 1.18 1.05 10.69
C LEU A 206 0.74 0.10 9.59
N MET A 207 -0.40 -0.58 9.72
CA MET A 207 -0.91 -1.59 8.77
C MET A 207 -2.43 -1.57 8.61
N GLY A 208 -3.15 -0.80 9.43
CA GLY A 208 -4.62 -0.74 9.33
C GLY A 208 -5.04 -0.21 7.97
N SER A 209 -5.69 -1.06 7.17
CA SER A 209 -6.19 -0.71 5.84
C SER A 209 -7.71 -0.82 5.80
N LEU A 210 -8.34 0.05 5.01
CA LEU A 210 -9.73 -0.08 4.64
C LEU A 210 -9.78 -0.96 3.39
N LEU A 211 -10.37 -2.15 3.49
CA LEU A 211 -10.39 -3.13 2.40
C LEU A 211 -11.26 -2.64 1.23
N ARG A 212 -10.95 -3.16 0.02
CA ARG A 212 -11.57 -2.86 -1.28
C ARG A 212 -12.83 -3.69 -1.60
N ASP A 213 -13.35 -4.47 -0.66
CA ASP A 213 -14.48 -5.37 -0.96
C ASP A 213 -15.77 -4.55 -1.10
N GLN A 214 -16.30 -4.46 -2.32
CA GLN A 214 -17.56 -3.77 -2.68
C GLN A 214 -18.82 -4.36 -2.00
N ARG A 215 -18.70 -5.47 -1.27
CA ARG A 215 -19.79 -6.05 -0.47
C ARG A 215 -19.67 -5.73 1.01
N ASP A 216 -18.64 -4.98 1.42
CA ASP A 216 -18.44 -4.63 2.82
C ASP A 216 -19.52 -3.65 3.29
N ALA A 217 -20.17 -3.96 4.41
CA ALA A 217 -21.15 -3.09 5.06
C ALA A 217 -20.55 -1.73 5.47
N LEU A 218 -19.22 -1.58 5.44
CA LEU A 218 -18.52 -0.33 5.67
C LEU A 218 -18.62 0.65 4.49
N ILE A 219 -18.90 0.22 3.25
CA ILE A 219 -18.86 1.09 2.07
C ILE A 219 -19.74 2.33 2.20
N PRO A 220 -21.02 2.23 2.62
CA PRO A 220 -21.84 3.42 2.79
C PRO A 220 -21.21 4.42 3.78
N LYS A 221 -20.53 3.92 4.82
CA LYS A 221 -19.82 4.75 5.80
C LYS A 221 -18.55 5.37 5.21
N LEU A 222 -17.79 4.66 4.36
CA LEU A 222 -16.63 5.24 3.68
C LEU A 222 -17.05 6.31 2.68
N ARG A 223 -18.10 6.06 1.88
CA ARG A 223 -18.69 7.05 0.97
C ARG A 223 -19.20 8.26 1.74
N TYR A 224 -19.84 8.04 2.88
CA TYR A 224 -20.27 9.10 3.78
C TYR A 224 -19.08 9.96 4.24
N LEU A 225 -18.02 9.35 4.79
CA LEU A 225 -16.80 10.04 5.23
C LEU A 225 -16.16 10.84 4.09
N LYS A 226 -16.11 10.27 2.88
CA LYS A 226 -15.56 10.93 1.68
C LYS A 226 -16.42 12.11 1.19
N ARG A 227 -17.74 12.00 1.28
CA ARG A 227 -18.66 13.08 0.91
C ARG A 227 -18.63 14.21 1.95
N ILE A 228 -18.70 13.85 3.23
CA ILE A 228 -18.83 14.81 4.33
C ILE A 228 -17.55 15.62 4.56
N ARG A 229 -16.37 15.10 4.20
CA ARG A 229 -15.09 15.85 4.24
C ARG A 229 -15.00 17.03 3.28
N GLN A 230 -15.88 17.12 2.28
CA GLN A 230 -15.96 18.27 1.38
C GLN A 230 -16.67 19.46 2.03
N GLN A 231 -17.35 19.25 3.16
CA GLN A 231 -18.04 20.28 3.91
C GLN A 231 -17.12 20.85 5.00
N SER A 232 -17.08 22.18 5.14
CA SER A 232 -16.30 22.83 6.20
C SER A 232 -17.01 22.88 7.55
N LEU A 233 -18.35 22.85 7.54
CA LEU A 233 -19.22 22.92 8.71
C LEU A 233 -20.22 21.78 8.67
N LEU A 234 -20.43 21.13 9.81
CA LEU A 234 -21.34 20.01 10.01
C LEU A 234 -22.41 20.41 11.02
N THR A 235 -23.65 20.01 10.79
CA THR A 235 -24.68 20.02 11.83
C THR A 235 -24.34 19.01 12.94
N GLN A 236 -25.00 19.10 14.09
CA GLN A 236 -24.85 18.11 15.17
C GLN A 236 -25.15 16.68 14.68
N GLU A 237 -26.20 16.49 13.88
CA GLU A 237 -26.57 15.19 13.33
C GLU A 237 -25.48 14.63 12.39
N GLU A 238 -24.97 15.46 11.48
CA GLU A 238 -23.87 15.07 10.58
C GLU A 238 -22.58 14.77 11.35
N TYR A 239 -22.28 15.52 12.41
CA TYR A 239 -21.11 15.27 13.23
C TYR A 239 -21.22 13.94 14.01
N ASP A 240 -22.41 13.60 14.52
CA ASP A 240 -22.64 12.33 15.20
C ASP A 240 -22.56 11.15 14.22
N GLU A 241 -23.15 11.27 13.03
CA GLU A 241 -23.05 10.27 11.97
C GLU A 241 -21.60 10.11 11.48
N TYR A 242 -20.85 11.20 11.34
CA TYR A 242 -19.42 11.20 11.04
C TYR A 242 -18.63 10.40 12.09
N ARG A 243 -18.88 10.62 13.39
CA ARG A 243 -18.18 9.89 14.46
C ARG A 243 -18.49 8.39 14.44
N GLU A 244 -19.73 8.01 14.15
CA GLU A 244 -20.11 6.60 14.02
C GLU A 244 -19.52 5.94 12.77
N ALA A 245 -19.44 6.66 11.65
CA ALA A 245 -18.75 6.20 10.45
C ALA A 245 -17.24 6.03 10.70
N LEU A 246 -16.60 7.00 11.36
CA LEU A 246 -15.19 6.94 11.74
C LEU A 246 -14.91 5.77 12.68
N ARG A 247 -15.75 5.54 13.70
CA ARG A 247 -15.62 4.39 14.62
C ARG A 247 -15.65 3.06 13.87
N ALA A 248 -16.54 2.92 12.90
CA ALA A 248 -16.61 1.70 12.09
C ALA A 248 -15.34 1.52 11.24
N ALA A 249 -14.84 2.61 10.63
CA ALA A 249 -13.61 2.57 9.84
C ALA A 249 -12.39 2.21 10.69
N VAL A 250 -12.25 2.79 11.89
CA VAL A 250 -11.17 2.47 12.84
C VAL A 250 -11.25 1.01 13.29
N THR A 251 -12.44 0.53 13.65
CA THR A 251 -12.64 -0.89 14.01
C THR A 251 -12.23 -1.82 12.88
N LYS A 252 -12.60 -1.49 11.63
CA LYS A 252 -12.16 -2.24 10.46
C LYS A 252 -10.65 -2.21 10.31
N GLY A 253 -10.02 -1.05 10.48
CA GLY A 253 -8.56 -0.88 10.43
C GLY A 253 -7.84 -1.80 11.42
N VAL A 254 -8.33 -1.90 12.66
CA VAL A 254 -7.79 -2.83 13.68
C VAL A 254 -7.93 -4.28 13.21
N ASN A 255 -9.10 -4.67 12.71
CA ASN A 255 -9.34 -6.03 12.24
C ASN A 255 -8.52 -6.39 10.99
N ALA A 256 -8.24 -5.39 10.14
CA ALA A 256 -7.46 -5.55 8.91
C ALA A 256 -5.94 -5.48 9.15
N ALA A 257 -5.47 -5.17 10.36
CA ALA A 257 -4.05 -5.12 10.70
C ALA A 257 -3.29 -6.44 10.45
N GLY A 258 -4.01 -7.57 10.47
CA GLY A 258 -3.48 -8.89 10.10
C GLY A 258 -3.42 -9.17 8.59
N MET A 259 -4.03 -8.30 7.77
CA MET A 259 -4.14 -8.44 6.32
C MET A 259 -3.14 -7.51 5.64
N LEU A 260 -1.96 -8.05 5.38
CA LEU A 260 -0.75 -7.32 4.98
C LEU A 260 -0.71 -6.78 3.54
N ASN A 261 -1.85 -6.41 2.97
CA ASN A 261 -1.94 -6.39 1.51
C ASN A 261 -1.86 -5.00 0.88
N ALA A 262 -2.28 -3.94 1.57
CA ALA A 262 -2.55 -2.66 0.91
C ALA A 262 -1.73 -1.47 1.43
N LEU A 263 -1.33 -1.49 2.71
CA LEU A 263 -0.70 -0.33 3.35
C LEU A 263 0.22 -0.77 4.47
N ILE A 264 1.46 -0.26 4.48
CA ILE A 264 2.39 -0.42 5.60
C ILE A 264 3.21 0.85 5.79
N GLY A 265 3.17 1.46 6.97
CA GLY A 265 4.02 2.59 7.36
C GLY A 265 5.07 2.17 8.38
N SER A 266 6.36 2.41 8.11
CA SER A 266 7.41 2.09 9.07
C SER A 266 8.69 2.90 8.91
N ARG A 267 9.60 2.77 9.89
CA ARG A 267 10.94 3.36 9.84
C ARG A 267 11.95 2.32 9.34
N GLY A 268 13.03 2.80 8.73
CA GLY A 268 14.15 1.94 8.39
C GLY A 268 14.74 1.27 9.65
N GLY A 269 15.24 0.04 9.50
CA GLY A 269 15.89 -0.71 10.59
C GLY A 269 14.96 -1.29 11.65
N THR A 270 13.64 -1.23 11.46
CA THR A 270 12.66 -1.79 12.42
C THR A 270 12.88 -3.30 12.62
N THR A 271 12.95 -3.76 13.87
CA THR A 271 13.24 -5.17 14.20
C THR A 271 12.13 -6.11 13.72
N HIS A 272 10.86 -5.73 13.85
CA HIS A 272 9.75 -6.56 13.37
C HIS A 272 9.78 -6.75 11.84
N LEU A 273 10.18 -5.73 11.08
CA LEU A 273 10.39 -5.87 9.62
C LEU A 273 11.55 -6.83 9.34
N LYS A 274 12.67 -6.67 10.05
CA LYS A 274 13.84 -7.56 9.92
C LYS A 274 13.47 -9.02 10.19
N ASP A 275 12.73 -9.27 11.27
CA ASP A 275 12.29 -10.60 11.67
C ASP A 275 11.32 -11.20 10.64
N ALA A 276 10.42 -10.39 10.09
CA ALA A 276 9.50 -10.83 9.04
C ALA A 276 10.23 -11.19 7.74
N ILE A 277 11.22 -10.39 7.33
CA ILE A 277 12.08 -10.68 6.16
C ILE A 277 12.88 -11.98 6.40
N ALA A 278 13.43 -12.15 7.59
CA ALA A 278 14.18 -13.35 7.95
C ALA A 278 13.29 -14.61 7.95
N GLU A 279 12.07 -14.53 8.49
CA GLU A 279 11.11 -15.62 8.42
C GLU A 279 10.69 -15.93 6.98
N TYR A 280 10.46 -14.89 6.17
CA TYR A 280 10.15 -15.05 4.75
C TYR A 280 11.21 -15.91 4.07
N ARG A 281 12.47 -15.46 4.17
CA ARG A 281 13.62 -16.14 3.60
C ARG A 281 13.75 -17.57 4.11
N ARG A 282 13.63 -17.77 5.43
CA ARG A 282 13.76 -19.08 6.06
C ARG A 282 12.75 -20.09 5.51
N ARG A 283 11.49 -19.70 5.30
CA ARG A 283 10.51 -20.63 4.72
C ARG A 283 10.71 -20.83 3.23
N THR A 284 10.98 -19.77 2.46
CA THR A 284 11.23 -19.94 1.03
C THR A 284 12.42 -20.85 0.75
N ASP A 285 13.47 -20.78 1.59
CA ASP A 285 14.65 -21.66 1.48
C ASP A 285 14.34 -23.09 1.94
N GLY A 286 13.42 -23.26 2.91
CA GLY A 286 13.10 -24.56 3.51
C GLY A 286 12.02 -25.37 2.77
N THR A 287 10.92 -24.74 2.37
CA THR A 287 9.78 -25.40 1.69
C THR A 287 9.79 -25.16 0.19
N GLY A 288 10.54 -24.17 -0.30
CA GLY A 288 10.42 -23.65 -1.65
C GLY A 288 9.27 -22.67 -1.81
N ASP A 289 8.16 -22.82 -1.08
CA ASP A 289 6.95 -22.01 -1.30
C ASP A 289 7.08 -20.54 -0.88
N PHE A 290 6.43 -19.67 -1.64
CA PHE A 290 6.25 -18.27 -1.28
C PHE A 290 5.31 -18.13 -0.07
N ILE A 291 5.58 -17.16 0.80
CA ILE A 291 4.70 -16.85 1.94
C ILE A 291 3.84 -15.64 1.60
N THR A 292 2.56 -15.73 1.93
CA THR A 292 1.66 -14.57 1.89
C THR A 292 2.01 -13.57 2.98
N GLY A 293 1.68 -12.29 2.75
CA GLY A 293 1.76 -11.26 3.78
C GLY A 293 1.07 -11.69 5.08
N MET A 294 -0.15 -12.25 5.01
CA MET A 294 -0.89 -12.70 6.19
C MET A 294 -0.10 -13.69 7.07
N GLY A 295 0.75 -14.53 6.47
CA GLY A 295 1.62 -15.45 7.21
C GLY A 295 2.68 -14.75 8.08
N LEU A 296 2.98 -13.49 7.79
CA LEU A 296 3.99 -12.66 8.48
C LEU A 296 3.38 -11.70 9.50
N ALA A 297 2.05 -11.49 9.48
CA ALA A 297 1.36 -10.56 10.37
C ALA A 297 1.68 -10.78 11.86
N PRO A 298 1.70 -12.03 12.39
CA PRO A 298 2.06 -12.24 13.78
C PRO A 298 3.46 -11.72 14.16
N ILE A 299 4.42 -11.78 13.24
CA ILE A 299 5.79 -11.30 13.45
C ILE A 299 5.84 -9.78 13.40
N LEU A 300 5.04 -9.17 12.52
CA LEU A 300 4.98 -7.71 12.41
C LEU A 300 4.29 -7.07 13.62
N LEU A 301 3.35 -7.79 14.24
CA LEU A 301 2.65 -7.36 15.45
C LEU A 301 3.45 -7.61 16.73
N LEU A 302 4.12 -8.77 16.86
CA LEU A 302 4.66 -9.26 18.14
C LEU A 302 6.15 -9.64 18.09
N GLY A 303 6.84 -9.38 16.98
CA GLY A 303 8.22 -9.80 16.75
C GLY A 303 8.40 -11.31 16.60
N SER A 304 9.64 -11.74 16.42
CA SER A 304 10.00 -13.17 16.25
C SER A 304 9.59 -14.06 17.43
N ALA A 305 9.67 -13.54 18.67
CA ALA A 305 9.25 -14.27 19.87
C ALA A 305 7.73 -14.44 19.99
N ARG A 306 6.95 -13.66 19.22
CA ARG A 306 5.48 -13.61 19.28
C ARG A 306 4.96 -13.36 20.69
N ALA A 307 5.69 -12.56 21.45
CA ALA A 307 5.37 -12.22 22.83
C ALA A 307 4.72 -10.85 22.89
N GLY A 308 3.81 -10.66 23.86
CA GLY A 308 3.18 -9.38 24.12
C GLY A 308 1.65 -9.41 23.99
N ASN A 309 1.06 -8.22 24.05
CA ASN A 309 -0.38 -8.04 23.99
C ASN A 309 -0.84 -7.80 22.54
N LEU A 310 -1.47 -8.82 21.94
CA LEU A 310 -1.97 -8.76 20.57
C LEU A 310 -3.03 -7.67 20.36
N ASP A 311 -3.98 -7.52 21.29
CA ASP A 311 -5.02 -6.49 21.20
C ASP A 311 -4.41 -5.08 21.15
N GLN A 312 -3.39 -4.85 21.97
CA GLN A 312 -2.67 -3.59 21.96
C GLN A 312 -1.86 -3.38 20.67
N ALA A 313 -1.18 -4.42 20.18
CA ALA A 313 -0.41 -4.36 18.94
C ALA A 313 -1.31 -4.02 17.74
N LEU A 314 -2.49 -4.65 17.64
CA LEU A 314 -3.46 -4.37 16.58
C LEU A 314 -3.90 -2.89 16.59
N LYS A 315 -4.16 -2.31 17.77
CA LYS A 315 -4.50 -0.88 17.89
C LYS A 315 -3.37 0.04 17.40
N TRP A 316 -2.11 -0.31 17.69
CA TRP A 316 -0.97 0.49 17.23
C TRP A 316 -0.81 0.51 15.72
N THR A 317 -1.36 -0.46 14.99
CA THR A 317 -1.27 -0.48 13.53
C THR A 317 -2.12 0.57 12.82
N VAL A 318 -3.11 1.17 13.48
CA VAL A 318 -4.08 2.03 12.79
C VAL A 318 -3.43 3.39 12.45
N PRO A 319 -3.29 3.76 11.17
CA PRO A 319 -2.66 5.01 10.80
C PRO A 319 -3.57 6.21 11.13
N PRO A 320 -3.00 7.38 11.49
CA PRO A 320 -3.78 8.60 11.74
C PRO A 320 -4.42 9.18 10.48
N TYR A 321 -3.99 8.74 9.30
CA TYR A 321 -4.51 9.12 7.98
C TYR A 321 -5.46 8.07 7.38
N LEU A 322 -5.94 7.09 8.16
CA LEU A 322 -6.72 5.93 7.68
C LEU A 322 -7.83 6.29 6.69
N VAL A 323 -8.61 7.34 7.01
CA VAL A 323 -9.80 7.77 6.24
C VAL A 323 -9.50 8.87 5.22
N ARG A 324 -8.22 9.27 5.09
CA ARG A 324 -7.76 10.30 4.15
C ARG A 324 -7.29 9.71 2.83
N LEU A 325 -7.07 8.40 2.80
CA LEU A 325 -6.66 7.68 1.61
C LEU A 325 -7.89 7.39 0.74
N ASP A 326 -7.69 7.41 -0.56
CA ASP A 326 -8.73 7.10 -1.55
C ASP A 326 -8.36 5.76 -2.20
N PRO A 327 -8.91 4.62 -1.73
CA PRO A 327 -8.74 3.35 -2.44
C PRO A 327 -9.45 3.45 -3.78
N ASP A 328 -8.76 3.02 -4.84
CA ASP A 328 -9.28 3.02 -6.20
C ASP A 328 -10.17 1.78 -6.36
N THR A 329 -11.34 1.84 -5.72
CA THR A 329 -12.48 1.00 -6.09
C THR A 329 -13.16 1.72 -7.25
N GLU A 330 -13.78 1.01 -8.20
CA GLU A 330 -14.47 1.50 -9.42
C GLU A 330 -15.54 2.62 -9.23
N GLU A 331 -15.59 3.26 -8.06
CA GLU A 331 -16.41 4.39 -7.64
C GLU A 331 -15.72 5.75 -7.69
N SER A 332 -14.46 5.85 -8.12
CA SER A 332 -13.89 7.12 -8.59
C SER A 332 -14.62 7.67 -9.85
N ASN A 333 -15.60 6.93 -10.39
CA ASN A 333 -16.61 7.33 -11.39
C ASN A 333 -18.08 7.01 -11.00
N LEU A 334 -18.44 6.89 -9.71
CA LEU A 334 -19.86 6.84 -9.31
C LEU A 334 -20.46 8.25 -9.15
#